data_AF-A0A1B4VD45-F1
#
_entry.id   AF-A0A1B4VD45-F1
#
_cell.length_a   1.000
_cell.length_b   1.000
_cell.length_c   1.000
_cell.angle_alpha   90.00
_cell.angle_beta   90.00
_cell.angle_gamma   90.00
#
_symmetry.space_group_name_H-M   'P 1'
#
loop_
_entity.id
_entity.type
_entity.pdbx_description
1 polymer ?
#
loop_
_entity_poly.entity_id
_entity_poly.type
_entity_poly.pdbx_seq_one_letter_code
_entity_poly.pdbx_strand_id
1 'polypeptide(L)'
;MKKRHNEEQIIRILREAETTGVQIRELCRRHNITEQTFFRWRNKYGGMEVSEARRLKTLESENAKLKKLVAEQLLVIEGLREFSGKK
;
A
#
# COMPACT_ATOMS: atom_id res chain seq x y z
N MET A 1 -2.14 14.66 -8.34
CA MET A 1 -0.74 15.00 -7.99
C MET A 1 0.11 13.74 -8.13
N LYS A 2 1.07 13.70 -9.07
CA LYS A 2 1.90 12.51 -9.30
C LYS A 2 2.92 12.40 -8.15
N LYS A 3 2.89 11.32 -7.36
CA LYS A 3 3.92 11.12 -6.31
C LYS A 3 5.29 11.00 -6.99
N ARG A 4 6.29 11.72 -6.46
CA ARG A 4 7.66 11.76 -7.01
C ARG A 4 8.34 10.39 -6.98
N HIS A 5 8.01 9.58 -5.98
CA HIS A 5 8.47 8.20 -5.85
C HIS A 5 7.28 7.26 -5.72
N ASN A 6 7.32 6.15 -6.45
CA ASN A 6 6.40 5.03 -6.25
C ASN A 6 6.91 4.09 -5.14
N GLU A 7 6.05 3.19 -4.66
CA GLU A 7 6.37 2.27 -3.55
C GLU A 7 7.58 1.36 -3.87
N GLU A 8 7.71 0.93 -5.12
CA GLU A 8 8.84 0.07 -5.55
C GLU A 8 10.18 0.82 -5.50
N GLN A 9 10.19 2.08 -5.92
CA GLN A 9 11.35 2.96 -5.82
C GLN A 9 11.73 3.20 -4.36
N ILE A 10 10.74 3.42 -3.49
CA ILE A 10 10.97 3.59 -2.05
C ILE A 10 11.63 2.34 -1.47
N ILE A 11 11.09 1.16 -1.75
CA ILE A 11 11.64 -0.11 -1.22
C ILE A 11 13.06 -0.36 -1.75
N ARG A 12 13.34 -0.06 -3.02
CA ARG A 12 14.70 -0.17 -3.58
C ARG A 12 15.69 0.75 -2.86
N ILE A 13 15.31 2.00 -2.59
CA ILE A 13 16.14 2.95 -1.84
C ILE A 13 16.39 2.45 -0.42
N LEU A 14 15.38 1.88 0.25
CA LEU A 14 15.54 1.32 1.60
C LEU A 14 16.52 0.13 1.61
N ARG A 15 16.48 -0.76 0.62
CA ARG A 15 17.46 -1.87 0.52
C ARG A 15 18.87 -1.40 0.25
N GLU A 16 19.02 -0.35 -0.56
CA GLU A 16 20.34 0.22 -0.78
C GLU A 16 20.96 0.69 0.55
N ALA A 17 20.16 1.19 1.48
CA ALA A 17 20.60 1.56 2.82
C ALA A 17 20.98 0.38 3.72
N GLU A 18 20.55 -0.85 3.41
CA GLU A 18 20.89 -2.07 4.16
C GLU A 18 22.23 -2.66 3.71
N THR A 19 22.79 -2.18 2.59
CA THR A 19 24.09 -2.62 2.09
C THR A 19 25.21 -2.06 2.96
N THR A 20 26.18 -2.90 3.33
CA THR A 20 27.33 -2.52 4.14
C THR A 20 28.06 -1.32 3.56
N GLY A 21 28.31 -0.29 4.38
CA GLY A 21 29.08 0.89 4.00
C GLY A 21 28.26 2.05 3.43
N VAL A 22 26.94 1.91 3.26
CA VAL A 22 26.09 3.01 2.78
C VAL A 22 25.73 3.96 3.93
N GLN A 23 26.14 5.22 3.81
CA GLN A 23 25.72 6.28 4.74
C GLN A 23 24.35 6.84 4.33
N ILE A 24 23.40 6.86 5.28
CA ILE A 24 22.02 7.34 5.04
C ILE A 24 22.00 8.77 4.48
N ARG A 25 22.88 9.65 4.98
CA ARG A 25 22.97 11.04 4.52
C ARG A 25 23.33 11.14 3.04
N GLU A 26 24.30 10.35 2.59
CA GLU A 26 24.74 10.35 1.19
C GLU A 26 23.69 9.72 0.27
N LEU A 27 23.07 8.63 0.72
CA LEU A 27 21.93 8.02 0.05
C LEU A 27 20.80 9.04 -0.16
N CYS A 28 20.47 9.80 0.88
CA CYS A 28 19.43 10.83 0.81
C CYS A 28 19.76 11.93 -0.21
N ARG A 29 21.04 12.37 -0.29
CA ARG A 29 21.49 13.32 -1.31
C ARG A 29 21.35 12.77 -2.73
N ARG A 30 21.81 11.52 -2.97
CA ARG A 30 21.74 10.88 -4.30
C ARG A 30 20.30 10.72 -4.79
N HIS A 31 19.37 10.37 -3.90
CA HIS A 31 17.95 10.19 -4.24
C HIS A 31 17.10 11.46 -4.11
N ASN A 32 17.72 12.60 -3.77
CA ASN A 32 17.05 13.89 -3.57
C ASN A 32 15.87 13.81 -2.57
N ILE A 33 16.11 13.15 -1.45
CA ILE A 33 15.18 13.02 -0.32
C ILE A 33 15.81 13.55 0.96
N THR A 34 14.98 13.91 1.94
CA THR A 34 15.47 14.26 3.28
C THR A 34 15.64 13.00 4.13
N GLU A 35 16.54 13.03 5.12
CA GLU A 35 16.70 11.93 6.09
C GLU A 35 15.37 11.64 6.81
N GLN A 36 14.57 12.68 7.12
CA GLN A 36 13.24 12.51 7.69
C GLN A 36 12.31 11.70 6.78
N THR A 37 12.35 11.95 5.46
CA THR A 37 11.58 11.18 4.48
C THR A 37 12.02 9.72 4.46
N PHE A 38 13.34 9.49 4.48
CA PHE A 38 13.90 8.15 4.54
C PHE A 38 13.42 7.36 5.78
N PHE A 39 13.51 7.94 6.98
CA PHE A 39 13.04 7.26 8.19
C PHE A 39 11.54 7.01 8.21
N ARG A 40 10.73 7.93 7.67
CA ARG A 40 9.29 7.71 7.48
C ARG A 40 9.01 6.55 6.53
N TRP A 41 9.78 6.42 5.45
CA TRP A 41 9.68 5.29 4.54
C TRP A 41 10.14 3.99 5.19
N ARG A 42 11.24 4.02 5.94
CA ARG A 42 11.74 2.85 6.67
C ARG A 42 10.73 2.33 7.69
N ASN A 43 10.03 3.22 8.40
CA ASN A 43 8.97 2.80 9.33
C ASN A 43 7.76 2.17 8.62
N LYS A 44 7.47 2.60 7.39
CA LYS A 44 6.30 2.14 6.64
C LYS A 44 6.57 0.90 5.77
N TYR A 45 7.77 0.79 5.21
CA TYR A 45 8.12 -0.21 4.19
C TYR A 45 9.43 -0.96 4.53
N GLY A 46 10.08 -0.67 5.66
CA GLY A 46 11.28 -1.39 6.07
C GLY A 46 10.99 -2.86 6.31
N GLY A 47 11.89 -3.74 5.88
CA GLY A 47 11.70 -5.19 5.94
C GLY A 47 10.68 -5.75 4.95
N MET A 48 10.10 -4.94 4.06
CA MET A 48 9.15 -5.38 3.04
C MET A 48 9.85 -5.62 1.70
N GLU A 49 9.61 -6.78 1.09
CA GLU A 49 10.07 -7.07 -0.25
C GLU A 49 9.22 -6.33 -1.32
N VAL A 50 9.79 -5.99 -2.49
CA VAL A 50 9.02 -5.37 -3.59
C VAL A 50 7.86 -6.28 -4.03
N SER A 51 8.07 -7.60 -4.03
CA SER A 51 7.06 -8.61 -4.31
C SER A 51 5.94 -8.61 -3.25
N GLU A 52 6.28 -8.42 -1.98
CA GLU A 52 5.32 -8.32 -0.88
C GLU A 52 4.48 -7.05 -0.98
N ALA A 53 5.09 -5.91 -1.30
CA ALA A 53 4.37 -4.66 -1.51
C ALA A 53 3.38 -4.75 -2.70
N ARG A 54 3.81 -5.38 -3.81
CA ARG A 54 2.92 -5.65 -4.95
C ARG A 54 1.77 -6.57 -4.56
N ARG A 55 2.05 -7.65 -3.84
CA ARG A 55 1.04 -8.60 -3.38
C ARG A 55 0.03 -7.92 -2.44
N LEU A 56 0.51 -7.11 -1.49
CA LEU A 56 -0.34 -6.36 -0.57
C LEU A 56 -1.31 -5.45 -1.34
N LYS A 57 -0.82 -4.69 -2.31
CA LYS A 57 -1.65 -3.79 -3.13
C LYS A 57 -2.71 -4.55 -3.94
N THR A 58 -2.36 -5.72 -4.48
CA THR A 58 -3.32 -6.59 -5.18
C THR A 58 -4.41 -7.06 -4.20
N LEU A 59 -4.02 -7.55 -3.02
CA LEU A 59 -4.95 -8.01 -2.00
C LEU A 59 -5.86 -6.88 -1.50
N GLU A 60 -5.34 -5.66 -1.31
CA GLU A 60 -6.14 -4.50 -0.93
C GLU A 60 -7.19 -4.15 -2.00
N SER A 61 -6.81 -4.20 -3.28
CA SER A 61 -7.72 -3.97 -4.42
C SER A 61 -8.82 -5.03 -4.50
N GLU A 62 -8.44 -6.31 -4.36
CA GLU A 62 -9.39 -7.42 -4.33
C GLU A 62 -10.34 -7.31 -3.14
N ASN A 63 -9.83 -7.00 -1.95
CA ASN A 63 -10.64 -6.82 -0.74
C ASN A 63 -11.65 -5.67 -0.92
N ALA A 64 -11.24 -4.55 -1.51
CA ALA A 64 -12.14 -3.45 -1.81
C ALA A 64 -13.27 -3.85 -2.78
N LYS A 65 -12.95 -4.61 -3.83
CA LYS A 65 -13.94 -5.13 -4.78
C LYS A 65 -14.90 -6.12 -4.10
N LEU A 66 -14.38 -7.03 -3.30
CA LEU A 66 -15.19 -8.01 -2.56
C LEU A 66 -16.14 -7.31 -1.58
N LYS A 67 -15.66 -6.32 -0.81
CA LYS A 67 -16.50 -5.52 0.08
C LYS A 67 -17.64 -4.81 -0.67
N LYS A 68 -17.34 -4.25 -1.85
CA LYS A 68 -18.36 -3.62 -2.70
C LYS A 68 -19.43 -4.62 -3.15
N LEU A 69 -19.02 -5.77 -3.68
CA LEU A 69 -19.95 -6.82 -4.11
C LEU A 69 -20.82 -7.32 -2.97
N VAL A 70 -20.23 -7.52 -1.77
CA VAL A 70 -20.98 -7.92 -0.58
C VAL A 70 -22.00 -6.85 -0.19
N ALA A 71 -21.63 -5.57 -0.19
CA ALA A 71 -22.57 -4.48 0.11
C ALA A 71 -23.73 -4.44 -0.89
N GLU A 72 -23.45 -4.58 -2.19
CA GLU A 72 -24.47 -4.63 -3.24
C GLU A 72 -25.41 -5.82 -3.05
N GLN A 73 -24.88 -7.01 -2.72
CA GLN A 73 -25.69 -8.20 -2.43
C GLN A 73 -26.56 -8.02 -1.19
N LEU A 74 -26.02 -7.42 -0.12
CA LEU A 74 -26.77 -7.15 1.11
C LEU A 74 -27.96 -6.23 0.86
N LEU A 75 -27.79 -5.17 0.05
CA LEU A 75 -28.87 -4.27 -0.34
C LEU A 75 -29.99 -5.01 -1.10
N VAL A 76 -29.62 -5.92 -2.02
CA VAL A 76 -30.61 -6.73 -2.75
C VAL A 76 -31.36 -7.66 -1.79
N ILE A 77 -30.64 -8.33 -0.88
CA ILE A 77 -31.24 -9.23 0.11
C ILE A 77 -32.21 -8.47 1.02
N GLU A 78 -31.85 -7.28 1.47
CA GLU A 78 -32.70 -6.42 2.31
C GLU A 78 -33.98 -6.04 1.58
N GLY A 79 -33.88 -5.57 0.33
CA GLY A 79 -35.06 -5.25 -0.50
C GLY A 79 -35.97 -6.46 -0.73
N LEU A 80 -35.42 -7.66 -0.95
CA LEU A 80 -36.20 -8.89 -1.10
C LEU A 80 -36.91 -9.29 0.20
N ARG A 81 -36.28 -9.09 1.35
CA ARG A 81 -36.89 -9.35 2.67
C ARG A 81 -38.03 -8.38 2.95
N GLU A 82 -37.86 -7.09 2.67
CA GLU A 82 -38.93 -6.10 2.82
C GLU A 82 -40.13 -6.41 1.93
N PHE A 83 -39.89 -6.87 0.68
CA PHE A 83 -40.96 -7.28 -0.22
C PHE A 83 -41.70 -8.53 0.29
N SER A 84 -40.95 -9.52 0.80
CA SER A 84 -41.51 -10.79 1.26
C SER A 84 -42.22 -10.69 2.62
N GLY A 85 -41.86 -9.73 3.46
CA GLY A 85 -42.48 -9.48 4.77
C GLY A 85 -43.76 -8.63 4.73
N LYS A 86 -44.15 -8.11 3.57
CA LYS A 86 -45.39 -7.32 3.36
C LYS A 86 -46.60 -8.17 2.93
N LYS A 87 -46.59 -9.46 3.23
CA LYS A 87 -47.69 -10.40 2.92
C LYS A 87 -48.39 -10.89 4.17
#